data_AF-A0A7Y5KMY4-F1
#
_entry.id   AF-A0A7Y5KMY4-F1
#
_cell.length_a   1.000
_cell.length_b   1.000
_cell.length_c   1.000
_cell.angle_alpha   90.00
_cell.angle_beta   90.00
_cell.angle_gamma   90.00
#
_symmetry.space_group_name_H-M   'P 1'
#
loop_
_entity.id
_entity.type
_entity.pdbx_description
1 polymer ?
#
loop_
_entity_poly.entity_id
_entity_poly.type
_entity_poly.pdbx_seq_one_letter_code
_entity_poly.pdbx_strand_id
1 'polypeptide(L)' 'VAEDGSPVTLPYIAAWQQAPAKTGRDVSRLHLQLMSVLRGPGRLKYLAGSESGVGGWVNDVAPERAAARLREVAP' A
#
# COMPACT_ATOMS: atom_id res chain seq x y z
N VAL A 1 12.97 8.78 6.03
CA VAL A 1 13.74 9.99 6.30
C VAL A 1 14.75 10.13 5.19
N ALA A 2 14.86 11.32 4.63
CA ALA A 2 15.94 11.64 3.71
C ALA A 2 17.27 11.65 4.49
N GLU A 3 18.40 11.80 3.79
CA GLU A 3 19.73 11.81 4.42
C GLU A 3 19.86 12.90 5.50
N ASP A 4 19.11 13.99 5.37
CA ASP A 4 19.04 15.12 6.32
C ASP A 4 18.07 14.88 7.51
N GLY A 5 17.48 13.69 7.62
CA GLY A 5 16.53 13.36 8.68
C GLY A 5 15.10 13.84 8.44
N SER A 6 14.83 14.60 7.37
CA SER A 6 13.49 15.08 7.04
C SER A 6 12.57 13.94 6.57
N PRO A 7 11.23 14.07 6.71
CA PRO A 7 10.30 13.09 6.14
C PRO A 7 10.47 12.98 4.62
N VAL A 8 10.43 11.76 4.11
CA VAL A 8 10.41 11.55 2.65
C VAL A 8 8.95 11.63 2.20
N THR A 9 8.69 12.40 1.14
CA THR A 9 7.39 12.36 0.45
C THR A 9 7.08 10.92 0.06
N LEU A 10 6.01 10.35 0.62
CA LEU A 10 5.72 8.93 0.48
C LEU A 10 5.39 8.58 -0.98
N PRO A 11 6.23 7.83 -1.71
CA PRO A 11 5.85 7.32 -3.02
C PRO A 11 4.83 6.18 -2.83
N TYR A 12 3.81 6.19 -3.67
CA TYR A 12 2.71 5.24 -3.60
C TYR A 12 2.19 4.85 -4.98
N ILE A 13 1.53 3.71 -5.04
CA ILE A 13 0.63 3.32 -6.12
C ILE A 13 -0.79 3.41 -5.60
N ALA A 14 -1.68 4.01 -6.40
CA ALA A 14 -3.09 4.14 -6.12
C ALA A 14 -3.93 3.59 -7.28
N ALA A 15 -4.98 2.86 -6.95
CA ALA A 15 -5.90 2.32 -7.95
C ALA A 15 -7.34 2.34 -7.45
N TRP A 16 -8.25 2.73 -8.34
CA TRP A 16 -9.68 2.56 -8.11
C TRP A 16 -10.09 1.16 -8.51
N GLN A 17 -10.67 0.43 -7.55
CA GLN A 17 -11.29 -0.86 -7.76
C GLN A 17 -12.80 -0.67 -7.72
N GLN A 18 -13.48 -1.04 -8.80
CA GLN A 18 -14.93 -0.87 -8.94
C GLN A 18 -15.53 -2.05 -9.70
N ALA A 19 -16.86 -2.22 -9.57
CA ALA A 19 -17.60 -3.10 -10.45
C ALA A 19 -17.43 -2.65 -11.92
N PRO A 20 -17.51 -3.56 -12.90
CA PRO A 20 -17.56 -3.19 -14.31
C PRO A 20 -18.62 -2.10 -14.55
N ALA A 21 -18.34 -1.15 -15.43
CA ALA A 21 -19.05 0.14 -15.49
C ALA A 21 -20.60 0.04 -15.52
N LYS A 22 -21.15 -1.04 -16.09
CA LYS A 22 -22.60 -1.22 -16.32
C LYS A 22 -23.22 -2.44 -15.61
N THR A 23 -22.48 -3.21 -14.82
CA THR A 23 -23.00 -4.46 -14.20
C THR A 23 -22.29 -4.80 -12.87
N GLY A 24 -22.86 -5.71 -12.07
CA GLY A 24 -22.19 -6.31 -10.90
C GLY A 24 -22.02 -5.40 -9.68
N ARG A 25 -22.86 -4.38 -9.52
CA ARG A 25 -22.82 -3.46 -8.35
C ARG A 25 -23.30 -4.11 -7.04
N ASP A 26 -23.96 -5.25 -7.14
CA ASP A 26 -24.41 -6.10 -6.04
C ASP A 26 -23.27 -6.96 -5.45
N VAL A 27 -22.22 -7.23 -6.22
CA VAL A 27 -21.07 -8.06 -5.79
C VAL A 27 -19.78 -7.27 -5.52
N SER A 28 -19.69 -6.00 -5.94
CA SER A 28 -18.50 -5.16 -5.72
C SER A 28 -18.86 -3.70 -5.48
N ARG A 29 -18.05 -3.04 -4.65
CA ARG A 29 -18.15 -1.60 -4.33
C ARG A 29 -16.90 -0.86 -4.78
N LEU A 30 -17.09 0.41 -5.15
CA LEU A 30 -15.99 1.32 -5.42
C LEU A 30 -15.13 1.46 -4.15
N HIS A 31 -13.82 1.27 -4.29
CA HIS A 31 -12.86 1.59 -3.24
C HIS A 31 -11.51 2.01 -3.84
N LEU A 32 -10.79 2.83 -3.10
CA LEU A 32 -9.41 3.18 -3.39
C LEU A 32 -8.50 2.16 -2.70
N GLN A 33 -7.58 1.57 -3.47
CA GLN A 33 -6.46 0.83 -2.93
C GLN A 33 -5.20 1.68 -3.03
N LEU A 34 -4.54 1.91 -1.90
CA LEU A 34 -3.31 2.69 -1.78
C LEU A 34 -2.23 1.81 -1.17
N MET A 35 -1.07 1.74 -1.83
CA MET A 35 0.09 0.99 -1.34
C MET A 35 1.35 1.83 -1.42
N SER A 36 2.13 1.86 -0.33
CA SER A 36 3.48 2.41 -0.38
C SER A 36 4.40 1.45 -1.14
N VAL A 37 5.34 1.99 -1.88
CA VAL A 37 6.43 1.22 -2.52
C VAL A 37 7.67 1.12 -1.62
N LEU A 38 7.61 1.61 -0.39
CA LEU A 38 8.70 1.57 0.57
C LEU A 38 8.54 0.40 1.55
N ARG A 39 9.64 -0.30 1.86
CA ARG A 39 9.74 -1.23 3.00
C ARG A 39 10.27 -0.57 4.27
N GLY A 40 10.62 0.71 4.18
CA GLY A 40 11.13 1.50 5.29
C GLY A 40 11.61 2.87 4.83
N PRO A 41 12.12 3.70 5.76
CA PRO A 41 12.61 5.04 5.45
C PRO A 41 13.61 5.03 4.29
N GLY A 42 13.24 5.64 3.15
CA GLY A 42 14.10 5.74 1.95
C GLY A 42 14.42 4.43 1.24
N ARG A 43 13.78 3.30 1.60
CA ARG A 43 14.10 1.97 1.06
C ARG A 43 12.93 1.39 0.29
N LEU A 44 13.12 1.14 -1.00
CA LEU A 44 12.11 0.52 -1.87
C LEU A 44 11.88 -0.95 -1.52
N LYS A 45 10.62 -1.37 -1.64
CA LYS A 45 10.22 -2.79 -1.68
C LYS A 45 10.15 -3.20 -3.15
N TYR A 46 11.08 -4.05 -3.57
CA TYR A 46 11.04 -4.66 -4.89
C TYR A 46 10.13 -5.90 -4.87
N LEU A 47 9.34 -6.07 -5.94
CA LEU A 47 8.63 -7.31 -6.21
C LEU A 47 9.66 -8.35 -6.69
N ALA A 48 9.72 -9.49 -6.02
CA ALA A 48 10.71 -10.54 -6.28
C ALA A 48 10.02 -11.85 -6.68
N GLY A 49 10.72 -12.98 -6.56
CA GLY A 49 10.20 -14.28 -6.98
C GLY A 49 8.89 -14.68 -6.30
N SER A 50 8.73 -14.36 -5.01
CA SER A 50 7.49 -14.63 -4.26
C SER A 50 6.28 -13.91 -4.86
N GLU A 51 6.40 -12.60 -5.08
CA GLU A 51 5.31 -11.78 -5.57
C GLU A 51 5.08 -11.99 -7.08
N SER A 52 6.15 -11.92 -7.87
CA SER A 52 6.08 -11.94 -9.33
C SER A 52 5.93 -13.34 -9.91
N GLY A 53 6.52 -14.35 -9.27
CA GLY A 53 6.52 -15.74 -9.77
C GLY A 53 5.42 -16.60 -9.16
N VAL A 54 5.05 -16.35 -7.90
CA VAL A 54 4.14 -17.21 -7.14
C VAL A 54 2.84 -16.49 -6.74
N GLY A 55 2.79 -15.16 -6.82
CA GLY A 55 1.64 -14.37 -6.34
C GLY A 55 1.51 -14.35 -4.82
N GLY A 56 2.58 -14.71 -4.10
CA GLY A 56 2.65 -14.67 -2.64
C GLY A 56 3.15 -13.31 -2.13
N TRP A 57 2.48 -12.75 -1.12
CA TRP A 57 2.78 -11.43 -0.57
C TRP A 57 3.31 -11.53 0.85
N VAL A 58 4.39 -10.82 1.16
CA VAL A 58 5.03 -10.81 2.48
C VAL A 58 5.22 -9.37 2.97
N ASN A 59 4.90 -9.12 4.24
CA ASN A 59 5.09 -7.84 4.89
C ASN A 59 5.67 -8.05 6.30
N ASP A 60 6.70 -7.28 6.65
CA ASP A 60 7.37 -7.34 7.96
C ASP A 60 6.60 -6.60 9.06
N VAL A 61 5.56 -5.84 8.69
CA VAL A 61 4.73 -5.05 9.60
C VAL A 61 3.32 -5.63 9.64
N ALA A 62 2.87 -6.01 10.83
CA ALA A 62 1.50 -6.43 11.05
C ALA A 62 0.51 -5.29 10.68
N PRO A 63 -0.60 -5.60 10.01
CA PRO A 63 -1.54 -4.58 9.55
C PRO A 63 -2.14 -3.76 10.70
N GLU A 64 -2.33 -4.34 11.89
CA GLU A 64 -2.81 -3.65 13.09
C GLU A 64 -1.83 -2.57 13.54
N ARG A 65 -0.54 -2.89 13.50
CA ARG A 65 0.53 -1.95 13.87
C ARG A 65 0.64 -0.83 12.86
N ALA A 66 0.53 -1.14 11.55
CA ALA A 66 0.52 -0.13 10.51
C ALA A 66 -0.69 0.82 10.65
N ALA A 67 -1.88 0.27 10.89
CA ALA A 67 -3.11 1.04 11.08
C ALA A 67 -3.03 1.97 12.30
N ALA A 68 -2.50 1.49 13.43
CA ALA A 68 -2.30 2.33 14.62
C ALA A 68 -1.40 3.53 14.31
N ARG A 69 -0.26 3.31 13.65
CA ARG A 69 0.67 4.37 13.25
C ARG A 69 0.05 5.38 12.29
N LEU A 70 -0.76 4.93 11.33
CA LEU A 70 -1.44 5.84 10.43
C LEU A 70 -2.46 6.73 11.15
N ARG A 71 -3.16 6.20 12.16
CA ARG A 71 -4.11 6.98 12.98
C ARG A 71 -3.41 8.00 13.87
N GLU A 72 -2.19 7.72 14.34
CA GLU A 72 -1.41 8.67 15.15
C GLU A 72 -1.04 9.96 14.39
N VAL A 73 -0.95 9.89 13.06
CA VAL A 73 -0.53 11.01 12.19
C VAL A 73 -1.65 11.52 11.28
N ALA A 74 -2.80 10.83 11.25
CA ALA A 74 -3.98 11.30 10.54
C ALA A 74 -4.60 12.47 11.31
N PRO A 75 -5.05 13.55 10.63
CA PRO A 75 -5.73 14.67 11.26
C PRO A 75 -7.07 14.27 11.90
#